data_AF-A0A239ICY6-F1
#
_entry.id   AF-A0A239ICY6-F1
#
_cell.length_a   1.000
_cell.length_b   1.000
_cell.length_c   1.000
_cell.angle_alpha   90.00
_cell.angle_beta   90.00
_cell.angle_gamma   90.00
#
_symmetry.space_group_name_H-M   'P 1'
#
loop_
_entity.id
_entity.type
_entity.pdbx_description
1 polymer ?
#
loop_
_entity_poly.entity_id
_entity_poly.type
_entity_poly.pdbx_seq_one_letter_code
_entity_poly.pdbx_strand_id
1 'polypeptide(L)' 'MSVLIPCIIAGGTGTRLWPVSREALPKPFISLPDGQSLLHKTFVRFTDLYGRARESATD' A
#
# COMPACT_ATOMS: atom_id res chain seq x y z
N MET A 1 -18.80 -2.03 20.57
CA MET A 1 -17.96 -1.43 19.51
C MET A 1 -17.12 -2.53 18.90
N SER A 2 -17.33 -2.87 17.63
CA SER A 2 -16.43 -3.79 16.90
C SER A 2 -15.20 -3.02 16.42
N VAL A 3 -14.01 -3.56 16.66
CA VAL A 3 -12.75 -2.96 16.20
C VAL A 3 -12.53 -3.37 14.74
N LEU A 4 -12.33 -2.38 13.85
CA LEU A 4 -11.90 -2.62 12.48
C LEU A 4 -10.37 -2.62 12.41
N ILE A 5 -9.78 -3.69 11.87
CA ILE A 5 -8.33 -3.80 11.67
C ILE A 5 -8.05 -3.82 10.16
N PRO A 6 -7.58 -2.71 9.58
CA PRO A 6 -7.21 -2.68 8.16
C PRO A 6 -5.92 -3.47 7.93
N CYS A 7 -5.88 -4.27 6.86
CA CYS A 7 -4.71 -5.04 6.47
C CYS A 7 -4.38 -4.80 4.99
N ILE A 8 -3.16 -4.36 4.70
CA ILE A 8 -2.65 -4.25 3.33
C ILE A 8 -1.94 -5.55 2.98
N ILE A 9 -2.47 -6.29 2.01
CA ILE A 9 -1.83 -7.51 1.52
C ILE A 9 -0.77 -7.12 0.49
N ALA A 10 0.50 -7.30 0.84
CA ALA A 10 1.65 -6.99 0.01
C ALA A 10 2.49 -8.25 -0.22
N GLY A 11 2.59 -8.68 -1.48
CA GLY A 11 3.35 -9.86 -1.84
C GLY A 11 3.44 -10.10 -3.34
N GLY A 12 4.04 -11.24 -3.69
CA GLY A 12 4.33 -11.63 -5.05
C GLY A 12 5.73 -11.20 -5.50
N THR A 13 6.45 -12.13 -6.13
CA THR A 13 7.80 -11.94 -6.66
C THR A 13 7.86 -10.99 -7.86
N GLY A 14 6.71 -10.65 -8.45
CA GLY A 14 6.61 -9.68 -9.54
C GLY A 14 7.33 -10.12 -10.81
N THR A 15 7.33 -11.42 -11.14
CA THR A 15 8.07 -11.98 -12.29
C THR A 15 7.79 -11.29 -13.62
N ARG A 16 6.57 -10.80 -13.84
CA ARG A 16 6.17 -10.02 -15.03
C ARG A 16 6.84 -8.64 -15.12
N LEU A 17 7.38 -8.14 -14.00
CA LEU A 17 8.06 -6.85 -13.89
C LEU A 17 9.58 -7.01 -13.84
N TRP A 18 10.11 -8.17 -14.23
CA TRP A 18 11.55 -8.33 -14.45
C TRP A 18 12.00 -7.34 -15.55
N PRO A 19 13.12 -6.59 -15.41
CA PRO A 19 14.15 -6.72 -14.40
C PRO A 19 13.92 -5.95 -13.09
N VAL A 20 12.86 -5.16 -13.01
CA VAL A 20 12.62 -4.21 -11.91
C VAL A 20 12.22 -4.93 -10.61
N SER A 21 11.46 -6.01 -10.70
CA SER A 21 11.16 -6.88 -9.56
C SER A 21 12.17 -8.03 -9.46
N ARG A 22 12.65 -8.29 -8.25
CA ARG A 22 13.60 -9.35 -7.90
C ARG A 22 13.12 -10.07 -6.65
N GLU A 23 13.66 -11.24 -6.36
CA GLU A 23 13.40 -11.91 -5.08
C GLU A 23 13.89 -11.04 -3.90
N ALA A 24 15.08 -10.44 -4.03
CA ALA A 24 15.64 -9.51 -3.04
C ALA A 24 14.93 -8.14 -3.02
N LEU A 25 14.20 -7.77 -4.08
CA LEU A 25 13.40 -6.54 -4.16
C LEU A 25 12.03 -6.82 -4.78
N PRO A 26 11.08 -7.37 -4.00
CA PRO A 26 9.77 -7.75 -4.50
C PRO A 26 8.94 -6.54 -4.94
N LYS A 27 7.95 -6.80 -5.81
CA LYS A 27 7.05 -5.78 -6.39
C LYS A 27 6.60 -4.70 -5.41
N PRO A 28 6.06 -4.99 -4.21
CA PRO A 28 5.54 -3.95 -3.32
C PRO A 28 6.56 -2.86 -2.96
N PHE A 29 7.86 -3.19 -3.00
CA PHE A 29 8.96 -2.32 -2.60
C PHE A 29 9.62 -1.60 -3.78
N ILE A 30 9.19 -1.84 -5.02
CA ILE A 30 9.69 -1.12 -6.19
C ILE A 30 9.33 0.36 -6.07
N SER A 31 10.34 1.22 -6.14
CA SER A 31 10.18 2.68 -6.23
C SER A 31 9.70 3.09 -7.62
N LEU A 32 8.70 3.96 -7.66
CA LEU A 32 8.19 4.61 -8.85
C LEU A 32 8.95 5.93 -9.12
N PRO A 33 8.77 6.57 -10.29
CA PRO A 33 9.49 7.81 -10.64
C PRO A 33 9.32 8.97 -9.66
N ASP A 34 8.27 8.95 -8.84
CA ASP A 34 7.99 9.93 -7.79
C ASP A 34 8.64 9.57 -6.44
N GLY A 35 9.51 8.57 -6.41
CA GLY A 35 10.26 8.15 -5.23
C GLY A 35 9.45 7.31 -4.24
N GLN A 36 8.16 7.05 -4.49
CA GLN A 36 7.35 6.21 -3.61
C GLN A 36 7.28 4.77 -4.10
N SER A 37 7.24 3.83 -3.15
CA SER A 37 6.98 2.43 -3.50
C SER A 37 5.50 2.14 -3.74
N LEU A 38 5.20 1.04 -4.43
CA LEU A 38 3.81 0.57 -4.60
C LEU A 38 3.08 0.35 -3.27
N LEU A 39 3.80 -0.16 -2.25
CA LEU A 39 3.29 -0.29 -0.90
C LEU A 39 3.00 1.07 -0.27
N HIS A 40 3.95 2.02 -0.36
CA HIS A 40 3.80 3.37 0.19
C HIS A 40 2.58 4.07 -0.43
N LYS A 41 2.39 3.98 -1.75
CA LYS A 41 1.20 4.54 -2.40
C LYS A 41 -0.10 3.93 -1.93
N THR A 42 -0.11 2.63 -1.64
CA THR A 42 -1.30 1.96 -1.10
C THR A 42 -1.60 2.42 0.32
N PHE A 43 -0.57 2.61 1.14
CA PHE A 43 -0.69 3.18 2.48
C PHE A 43 -1.21 4.62 2.47
N VAL A 44 -0.69 5.49 1.59
CA VAL A 44 -1.16 6.90 1.47
C VAL A 44 -2.62 6.95 1.04
N ARG A 45 -3.04 6.17 0.03
CA ARG A 45 -4.45 6.08 -0.36
C ARG A 45 -5.34 5.59 0.78
N PHE A 46 -4.88 4.60 1.53
CA PHE A 46 -5.62 4.04 2.65
C PHE A 46 -5.79 5.05 3.79
N THR A 47 -4.71 5.72 4.19
CA THR A 47 -4.73 6.70 5.30
C THR A 47 -5.65 7.88 4.99
N ASP A 48 -5.63 8.38 3.76
CA ASP A 48 -6.54 9.43 3.29
C ASP A 48 -8.02 8.99 3.33
N LEU A 49 -8.33 7.75 2.89
CA LEU A 49 -9.69 7.21 2.98
C LEU A 49 -10.13 6.97 4.43
N TYR A 50 -9.24 6.42 5.26
CA TYR A 50 -9.53 6.07 6.63
C TYR A 50 -9.68 7.31 7.51
N GLY A 51 -8.88 8.36 7.29
CA GLY A 51 -9.02 9.66 7.95
C GLY A 51 -10.40 10.26 7.70
N ARG A 52 -10.79 10.38 6.43
CA ARG A 52 -12.11 10.90 6.02
C ARG A 52 -13.27 10.10 6.62
N ALA A 53 -13.19 8.77 6.60
CA ALA A 53 -14.22 7.90 7.18
C ALA A 53 -14.39 8.07 8.69
N ARG A 54 -13.32 8.45 9.41
CA ARG A 54 -13.37 8.70 10.86
C ARG A 54 -13.93 10.07 11.20
N GLU A 55 -13.63 11.09 10.39
CA GLU A 55 -14.19 12.43 10.56
C GLU A 55 -15.72 12.39 10.41
N SER A 56 -16.24 11.76 9.35
CA SER A 56 -17.69 11.62 9.13
C SER A 56 -18.42 10.73 10.15
N ALA A 57 -17.71 9.94 10.95
CA ALA A 57 -18.28 9.10 12.00
C ALA A 57 -18.32 9.80 13.37
N THR A 58 -17.78 11.02 13.45
CA THR A 58 -17.78 11.85 14.67
C THR A 58 -18.90 12.91 14.65
N ASP A 59 -19.65 13.00 13.54
CA ASP A 59 -20.96 13.68 13.44
C ASP A 59 -22.11 12.72 13.76
#